data_AF-A0A924HXB1-F1
#
_entry.id   AF-A0A924HXB1-F1
#
_cell.length_a   1.000
_cell.length_b   1.000
_cell.length_c   1.000
_cell.angle_alpha   90.00
_cell.angle_beta   90.00
_cell.angle_gamma   90.00
#
_symmetry.space_group_name_H-M   'P 1'
#
loop_
_entity.id
_entity.type
_entity.pdbx_description
1 polymer ?
#
loop_
_entity_poly.entity_id
_entity_poly.type
_entity_poly.pdbx_seq_one_letter_code
_entity_poly.pdbx_strand_id
1 'polypeptide(L)'
;MSNTPNIPPKPPISKSRLVSFEAMLPIEHPQLLEGLDTWVKLGLISDQQVKHWARKYLQSERPIVPKIQSDTNPQPIATGQFMADPAPTRVTPPSVPVPRDRSLISRILASFMAEISVVWLLFLGVFLVVVSSAVLAASQWQNVDAIGQYGILFAYTVAFGVAALWSGKQENLRLTSRMLAATTLLIVPVNFWMMDGFRIFGSAIGWVVGLIAAVVLMGLQWRLLKEEEEVSGWMVGNLVGLSALQLGWGLPGMALVATYVGTIGTAIVQVKSMQRTDVGGNGIDPVRQNIPQSPIVRPVVIQSVAAFGTLLLIARSTLSAGVPLSMLGLAIGICGALLCWEHRDRDPQARIWVPIGALLMGLGWFVSVSGGNLWQGLGVSGLALGLLWERLHRRWERGVVVGIIVVGLQAYTLLRVIFPPTLRSSVMAWIAKMANLSLGAWELTGLGFFLSLVGVAAFSDYLRRKGQPELSKIAQNFALALGCALAIPG
;
A
#
# COMPACT_ATOMS: atom_id res chain seq x y z
N MET A 1 13.50 79.46 -17.32
CA MET A 1 14.61 78.48 -17.32
C MET A 1 14.74 77.99 -15.88
N SER A 2 14.59 76.73 -15.47
CA SER A 2 14.39 75.46 -16.16
C SER A 2 13.43 74.58 -15.32
N ASN A 3 12.49 73.92 -16.00
CA ASN A 3 11.68 72.84 -15.44
C ASN A 3 12.51 71.56 -15.46
N THR A 4 12.78 70.96 -14.30
CA THR A 4 13.23 69.57 -14.18
C THR A 4 12.12 68.72 -13.57
N PRO A 5 11.65 67.67 -14.26
CA PRO A 5 10.59 66.81 -13.76
C PRO A 5 11.09 65.87 -12.64
N ASN A 6 10.27 65.75 -11.61
CA ASN A 6 10.47 64.92 -10.43
C ASN A 6 10.34 63.42 -10.81
N ILE A 7 11.45 62.70 -10.85
CA ILE A 7 11.48 61.25 -11.10
C ILE A 7 11.31 60.53 -9.76
N PRO A 8 10.31 59.65 -9.58
CA PRO A 8 10.15 58.89 -8.34
C PRO A 8 11.30 57.90 -8.14
N PRO A 9 11.72 57.63 -6.88
CA PRO A 9 12.82 56.72 -6.59
C PRO A 9 12.50 55.29 -7.02
N LYS A 10 13.44 54.68 -7.73
CA LYS A 10 13.44 53.28 -8.16
C LYS A 10 13.29 52.35 -6.94
N PRO A 11 12.42 51.32 -6.96
CA PRO A 11 12.24 50.42 -5.83
C PRO A 11 13.54 49.65 -5.52
N PRO A 12 13.80 49.33 -4.24
CA PRO A 12 15.01 48.61 -3.85
C PRO A 12 15.03 47.24 -4.50
N ILE A 13 16.17 46.92 -5.11
CA ILE A 13 16.49 45.59 -5.65
C ILE A 13 16.26 44.56 -4.55
N SER A 14 15.34 43.64 -4.83
CA SER A 14 15.02 42.45 -4.05
C SER A 14 16.26 41.85 -3.39
N LYS A 15 16.31 41.87 -2.05
CA LYS A 15 17.23 41.03 -1.26
C LYS A 15 17.10 39.59 -1.77
N SER A 16 18.16 39.09 -2.39
CA SER A 16 18.28 37.68 -2.77
C SER A 16 17.94 36.82 -1.56
N ARG A 17 16.90 35.98 -1.68
CA ARG A 17 16.57 34.96 -0.68
C ARG A 17 17.77 34.02 -0.60
N LEU A 18 18.60 34.19 0.43
CA LEU A 18 19.66 33.25 0.76
C LEU A 18 19.00 32.03 1.43
N VAL A 19 19.10 30.88 0.78
CA VAL A 19 18.70 29.59 1.36
C VAL A 19 19.95 28.99 2.00
N SER A 20 19.93 28.83 3.32
CA SER A 20 20.97 28.14 4.08
C SER A 20 20.58 26.66 4.19
N PHE A 21 21.42 25.78 3.66
CA PHE A 21 21.34 24.35 3.89
C PHE A 21 22.43 23.97 4.88
N GLU A 22 22.03 23.40 6.02
CA GLU A 22 22.94 22.89 7.03
C GLU A 22 22.79 21.38 7.08
N ALA A 23 23.84 20.66 6.64
CA ALA A 23 23.86 19.20 6.59
C ALA A 23 25.08 18.71 7.39
N MET A 24 24.83 17.92 8.43
CA MET A 24 25.88 17.24 9.19
C MET A 24 26.20 15.91 8.53
N LEU A 25 27.44 15.76 8.06
CA LEU A 25 27.94 14.53 7.44
C LEU A 25 29.06 13.94 8.32
N PRO A 26 29.10 12.61 8.50
CA PRO A 26 30.23 11.94 9.13
C PRO A 26 31.52 12.20 8.34
N ILE A 27 32.60 12.58 9.04
CA ILE A 27 33.91 12.91 8.42
C ILE A 27 34.50 11.72 7.63
N GLU A 28 34.12 10.50 7.99
CA GLU A 28 34.63 9.25 7.39
C GLU A 28 33.88 8.80 6.13
N HIS A 29 32.95 9.61 5.61
CA HIS A 29 32.16 9.19 4.45
C HIS A 29 33.04 9.10 3.18
N PRO A 30 33.18 7.92 2.54
CA PRO A 30 34.18 7.68 1.49
C PRO A 30 33.95 8.49 0.20
N GLN A 31 32.76 9.05 0.02
CA GLN A 31 32.34 9.83 -1.16
C GLN A 31 32.24 11.34 -0.88
N LEU A 32 32.63 11.81 0.31
CA LEU A 32 32.51 13.22 0.71
C LEU A 32 33.30 14.15 -0.23
N LEU A 33 34.53 13.75 -0.58
CA LEU A 33 35.39 14.53 -1.48
C LEU A 33 34.87 14.55 -2.92
N GLU A 34 34.27 13.45 -3.38
CA GLU A 34 33.68 13.34 -4.72
C GLU A 34 32.39 14.18 -4.85
N GLY A 35 31.58 14.20 -3.79
CA GLY A 35 30.40 15.06 -3.71
C GLY A 35 30.75 16.56 -3.72
N LEU A 36 31.78 16.96 -2.97
CA LEU A 36 32.26 18.35 -2.96
C LEU A 36 32.78 18.79 -4.33
N ASP A 37 33.54 17.94 -5.02
CA ASP A 37 34.04 18.23 -6.37
C ASP A 37 32.89 18.37 -7.39
N THR A 38 31.83 17.55 -7.24
CA THR A 38 30.62 17.66 -8.08
C THR A 38 29.89 18.99 -7.86
N TRP A 39 29.83 19.49 -6.62
CA TRP A 39 29.17 20.75 -6.30
C TRP A 39 29.96 21.97 -6.78
N VAL A 40 31.30 21.89 -6.81
CA VAL A 40 32.16 22.90 -7.45
C VAL A 40 31.89 22.93 -8.96
N LYS A 41 31.81 21.75 -9.62
CA LYS A 41 31.51 21.65 -11.05
C LYS A 41 30.13 22.21 -11.42
N LEU A 42 29.16 22.09 -10.52
CA LEU A 42 27.81 22.65 -10.69
C LEU A 42 27.73 24.15 -10.37
N GLY A 43 28.83 24.79 -9.95
CA GLY A 43 28.88 26.22 -9.62
C GLY A 43 28.11 26.60 -8.34
N LEU A 44 27.70 25.60 -7.54
CA LEU A 44 26.94 25.80 -6.31
C LEU A 44 27.81 26.27 -5.16
N ILE A 45 29.11 25.93 -5.20
CA ILE A 45 30.11 26.30 -4.20
C ILE A 45 31.39 26.75 -4.90
N SER A 46 32.09 27.72 -4.29
CA SER A 46 33.38 28.18 -4.82
C SER A 46 34.55 27.37 -4.24
N ASP A 47 35.65 27.31 -4.97
CA ASP A 47 36.90 26.66 -4.51
C ASP A 47 37.42 27.26 -3.19
N GLN A 48 37.14 28.55 -2.94
CA GLN A 48 37.47 29.21 -1.68
C GLN A 48 36.62 28.72 -0.50
N GLN A 49 35.34 28.41 -0.73
CA GLN A 49 34.45 27.87 0.31
C GLN A 49 34.84 26.44 0.69
N VAL A 50 35.21 25.61 -0.29
CA VAL A 50 35.71 24.24 -0.05
C VAL A 50 36.98 24.27 0.80
N LYS A 51 37.95 25.13 0.47
CA LYS A 51 39.18 25.31 1.26
C LYS A 51 38.91 25.79 2.69
N HIS A 52 37.90 26.63 2.89
CA HIS A 52 37.50 27.09 4.22
C HIS A 52 36.90 25.94 5.05
N TRP A 53 36.02 25.12 4.47
CA TRP A 53 35.41 23.97 5.16
C TRP A 53 36.42 22.88 5.47
N ALA A 54 37.34 22.59 4.55
CA ALA A 54 38.40 21.62 4.78
C ALA A 54 39.28 22.01 5.97
N ARG A 55 39.63 23.30 6.10
CA ARG A 55 40.38 23.80 7.27
C ARG A 55 39.56 23.79 8.55
N LYS A 56 38.25 23.95 8.49
CA LYS A 56 37.41 24.09 9.69
C LYS A 56 36.91 22.74 10.24
N TYR A 57 36.63 21.78 9.36
CA TYR A 57 35.91 20.55 9.73
C TYR A 57 36.63 19.25 9.34
N LEU A 58 37.68 19.29 8.51
CA LEU A 58 38.41 18.10 8.03
C LEU A 58 39.84 17.99 8.57
N GLN A 59 40.16 18.65 9.70
CA GLN A 59 41.45 18.45 10.36
C GLN A 59 41.39 17.21 11.27
N SER A 60 42.12 16.16 10.90
CA SER A 60 42.43 15.04 11.79
C SER A 60 43.57 15.45 12.73
N GLU A 61 43.34 15.40 14.04
CA GLU A 61 44.39 15.59 15.05
C GLU A 61 45.41 14.45 14.93
N ARG A 62 46.64 14.81 14.54
CA ARG A 62 47.73 13.87 14.29
C ARG A 62 48.14 13.22 15.64
N PRO A 63 48.26 11.89 15.75
CA PRO A 63 48.69 11.27 17.00
C PRO A 63 50.09 11.75 17.39
N ILE A 64 50.18 12.31 18.60
CA ILE A 64 51.42 12.74 19.22
C ILE A 64 52.28 11.49 19.46
N VAL A 65 53.42 11.40 18.79
CA VAL A 65 54.46 10.41 19.10
C VAL A 65 54.99 10.71 20.51
N PRO A 66 55.02 9.75 21.45
CA PRO A 66 55.51 10.02 22.80
C PRO A 66 56.98 10.44 22.78
N LYS A 67 57.26 11.62 23.31
CA LYS A 67 58.60 12.12 23.56
C LYS A 67 59.12 11.42 24.82
N ILE A 68 60.02 10.45 24.66
CA ILE A 68 60.77 9.91 25.80
C ILE A 68 61.71 11.02 26.27
N GLN A 69 61.40 11.61 27.42
CA GLN A 69 62.34 12.40 28.21
C GLN A 69 62.93 11.47 29.27
N SER A 70 64.25 11.28 29.21
CA SER A 70 65.06 10.82 30.33
C SER A 70 66.15 11.84 30.58
N ASP A 71 66.36 12.12 31.86
CA ASP A 71 67.05 13.26 32.44
C ASP A 71 68.59 13.27 32.36
N THR A 72 69.13 14.48 32.53
CA THR A 72 70.41 14.87 33.18
C THR A 72 71.77 14.67 32.46
N ASN A 73 72.29 15.81 31.94
CA ASN A 73 73.65 16.40 32.08
C ASN A 73 74.93 15.57 31.73
N PRO A 74 76.16 16.18 31.63
CA PRO A 74 77.06 15.95 30.50
C PRO A 74 78.37 15.24 30.91
N GLN A 75 79.14 14.70 29.94
CA GLN A 75 80.61 14.85 29.80
C GLN A 75 81.20 13.88 28.74
N PRO A 76 82.41 14.15 28.22
CA PRO A 76 82.71 14.14 26.78
C PRO A 76 83.63 12.97 26.37
N ILE A 77 84.33 13.16 25.23
CA ILE A 77 85.47 12.41 24.67
C ILE A 77 85.05 11.64 23.40
N ALA A 78 85.71 11.70 22.25
CA ALA A 78 86.70 12.59 21.65
C ALA A 78 86.89 12.11 20.20
N THR A 79 87.40 13.02 19.36
CA THR A 79 88.32 12.76 18.24
C THR A 79 87.81 12.07 16.96
N GLY A 80 88.13 12.72 15.83
CA GLY A 80 88.49 12.03 14.58
C GLY A 80 87.47 12.22 13.45
N GLN A 81 87.54 13.31 12.69
CA GLN A 81 88.34 13.45 11.47
C GLN A 81 87.52 13.25 10.18
N PHE A 82 87.43 14.36 9.46
CA PHE A 82 87.11 14.53 8.04
C PHE A 82 87.69 13.46 7.12
N MET A 83 86.98 13.09 6.05
CA MET A 83 87.35 13.46 4.67
C MET A 83 86.32 13.00 3.63
N ALA A 84 86.35 13.72 2.51
CA ALA A 84 85.36 13.79 1.45
C ALA A 84 85.47 12.69 0.37
N ASP A 85 84.41 12.59 -0.42
CA ASP A 85 84.29 11.99 -1.77
C ASP A 85 85.52 12.26 -2.69
N PRO A 86 85.86 11.39 -3.68
CA PRO A 86 85.01 11.26 -4.89
C PRO A 86 85.02 9.89 -5.64
N ALA A 87 84.08 9.78 -6.57
CA ALA A 87 83.85 8.66 -7.51
C ALA A 87 85.03 8.28 -8.44
N PRO A 88 84.97 7.09 -9.08
CA PRO A 88 84.77 7.12 -10.53
C PRO A 88 83.84 6.02 -11.12
N THR A 89 83.22 6.40 -12.22
CA THR A 89 82.34 5.68 -13.16
C THR A 89 83.05 4.50 -13.87
N ARG A 90 82.38 3.34 -14.07
CA ARG A 90 81.94 2.85 -15.41
C ARG A 90 81.42 1.40 -15.50
N VAL A 91 80.36 1.29 -16.32
CA VAL A 91 79.81 0.18 -17.16
C VAL A 91 78.90 -0.90 -16.56
N THR A 92 77.65 -0.86 -17.02
CA THR A 92 76.51 -1.78 -16.90
C THR A 92 76.57 -3.02 -17.81
N PRO A 93 75.98 -4.15 -17.39
CA PRO A 93 75.29 -5.12 -18.25
C PRO A 93 73.75 -5.07 -18.12
N PRO A 94 73.00 -5.75 -19.01
CA PRO A 94 71.66 -5.34 -19.43
C PRO A 94 70.50 -5.76 -18.51
N SER A 95 69.41 -5.00 -18.64
CA SER A 95 68.15 -5.08 -17.91
C SER A 95 67.41 -6.42 -18.03
N VAL A 96 67.12 -7.04 -16.89
CA VAL A 96 66.00 -7.98 -16.73
C VAL A 96 64.80 -7.19 -16.20
N PRO A 97 63.62 -7.22 -16.84
CA PRO A 97 62.47 -6.45 -16.39
C PRO A 97 61.89 -7.05 -15.10
N VAL A 98 61.77 -6.19 -14.09
CA VAL A 98 61.10 -6.44 -12.81
C VAL A 98 59.62 -6.80 -13.07
N PRO A 99 59.06 -7.87 -12.45
CA PRO A 99 57.63 -8.12 -12.50
C PRO A 99 56.87 -7.00 -11.78
N ARG A 100 56.01 -6.32 -12.53
CA ARG A 100 55.07 -5.29 -12.04
C ARG A 100 54.17 -5.83 -10.94
N ASP A 101 53.92 -4.98 -9.94
CA ASP A 101 52.84 -5.08 -8.97
C ASP A 101 51.54 -5.61 -9.60
N ARG A 102 51.17 -6.83 -9.21
CA ARG A 102 49.82 -7.35 -9.46
C ARG A 102 48.87 -6.68 -8.46
N SER A 103 47.96 -5.89 -9.00
CA SER A 103 46.98 -5.09 -8.25
C SER A 103 46.27 -5.89 -7.16
N LEU A 104 46.23 -5.34 -5.95
CA LEU A 104 45.44 -5.86 -4.82
C LEU A 104 43.96 -6.09 -5.20
N ILE A 105 43.46 -5.30 -6.16
CA ILE A 105 42.14 -5.43 -6.78
C ILE A 105 41.99 -6.76 -7.51
N SER A 106 43.02 -7.25 -8.21
CA SER A 106 42.95 -8.57 -8.87
C SER A 106 42.90 -9.73 -7.88
N ARG A 107 43.49 -9.57 -6.69
CA ARG A 107 43.47 -10.60 -5.62
C ARG A 107 42.14 -10.62 -4.87
N ILE A 108 41.58 -9.44 -4.60
CA ILE A 108 40.23 -9.27 -4.04
C ILE A 108 39.18 -9.74 -5.04
N LEU A 109 39.26 -9.33 -6.31
CA LEU A 109 38.32 -9.77 -7.35
C LEU A 109 38.41 -11.28 -7.59
N ALA A 110 39.60 -11.89 -7.49
CA ALA A 110 39.76 -13.34 -7.58
C ALA A 110 39.20 -14.08 -6.34
N SER A 111 39.38 -13.56 -5.12
CA SER A 111 38.78 -14.16 -3.92
C SER A 111 37.27 -13.97 -3.88
N PHE A 112 36.76 -12.82 -4.32
CA PHE A 112 35.34 -12.57 -4.52
C PHE A 112 34.77 -13.47 -5.63
N MET A 113 35.42 -13.64 -6.79
CA MET A 113 34.94 -14.57 -7.84
C MET A 113 34.95 -16.03 -7.37
N ALA A 114 35.96 -16.44 -6.60
CA ALA A 114 36.04 -17.78 -6.05
C ALA A 114 34.90 -18.04 -5.03
N GLU A 115 34.66 -17.12 -4.10
CA GLU A 115 33.57 -17.24 -3.10
C GLU A 115 32.18 -17.05 -3.71
N ILE A 116 32.00 -16.08 -4.61
CA ILE A 116 30.74 -15.81 -5.32
C ILE A 116 30.39 -16.99 -6.22
N SER A 117 31.34 -17.59 -6.94
CA SER A 117 31.03 -18.73 -7.80
C SER A 117 30.61 -19.97 -7.01
N VAL A 118 31.21 -20.24 -5.84
CA VAL A 118 30.84 -21.42 -5.02
C VAL A 118 29.44 -21.26 -4.45
N VAL A 119 29.10 -20.09 -3.90
CA VAL A 119 27.75 -19.84 -3.36
C VAL A 119 26.71 -19.77 -4.47
N TRP A 120 27.01 -19.15 -5.61
CA TRP A 120 26.09 -19.15 -6.76
C TRP A 120 25.95 -20.51 -7.42
N LEU A 121 27.00 -21.34 -7.47
CA LEU A 121 26.93 -22.69 -8.03
C LEU A 121 26.20 -23.65 -7.09
N LEU A 122 26.33 -23.46 -5.77
CA LEU A 122 25.50 -24.15 -4.77
C LEU A 122 24.04 -23.70 -4.87
N PHE A 123 23.78 -22.39 -4.97
CA PHE A 123 22.43 -21.85 -5.16
C PHE A 123 21.80 -22.32 -6.48
N LEU A 124 22.57 -22.31 -7.57
CA LEU A 124 22.15 -22.83 -8.87
C LEU A 124 21.87 -24.34 -8.81
N GLY A 125 22.69 -25.10 -8.09
CA GLY A 125 22.47 -26.52 -7.84
C GLY A 125 21.17 -26.79 -7.08
N VAL A 126 20.94 -26.09 -5.97
CA VAL A 126 19.69 -26.19 -5.20
C VAL A 126 18.50 -25.73 -6.05
N PHE A 127 18.63 -24.64 -6.80
CA PHE A 127 17.60 -24.15 -7.69
C PHE A 127 17.26 -25.16 -8.79
N LEU A 128 18.26 -25.77 -9.42
CA LEU A 128 18.08 -26.83 -10.42
C LEU A 128 17.37 -28.04 -9.81
N VAL A 129 17.74 -28.46 -8.59
CA VAL A 129 17.07 -29.56 -7.88
C VAL A 129 15.61 -29.21 -7.56
N VAL A 130 15.33 -27.99 -7.09
CA VAL A 130 13.97 -27.54 -6.77
C VAL A 130 13.09 -27.45 -8.02
N VAL A 131 13.62 -26.89 -9.11
CA VAL A 131 12.91 -26.80 -10.40
C VAL A 131 12.73 -28.19 -11.01
N SER A 132 13.75 -29.05 -10.96
CA SER A 132 13.65 -30.44 -11.42
C SER A 132 12.60 -31.21 -10.61
N SER A 133 12.56 -31.03 -9.29
CA SER A 133 11.51 -31.57 -8.42
C SER A 133 10.13 -31.05 -8.80
N ALA A 134 10.01 -29.75 -9.15
CA ALA A 134 8.72 -29.17 -9.53
C ALA A 134 8.23 -29.70 -10.88
N VAL A 135 9.14 -29.85 -11.85
CA VAL A 135 8.85 -30.46 -13.15
C VAL A 135 8.49 -31.93 -12.99
N LEU A 136 9.19 -32.67 -12.12
CA LEU A 136 8.87 -34.06 -11.80
C LEU A 136 7.47 -34.16 -11.15
N ALA A 137 7.18 -33.32 -10.15
CA ALA A 137 5.88 -33.25 -9.53
C ALA A 137 4.76 -32.91 -10.53
N ALA A 138 5.01 -31.98 -11.46
CA ALA A 138 4.06 -31.63 -12.52
C ALA A 138 3.82 -32.79 -13.51
N SER A 139 4.88 -33.49 -13.92
CA SER A 139 4.78 -34.64 -14.83
C SER A 139 4.12 -35.87 -14.21
N GLN A 140 4.24 -36.03 -12.88
CA GLN A 140 3.57 -37.10 -12.13
C GLN A 140 2.23 -36.67 -11.53
N TRP A 141 1.78 -35.44 -11.78
CA TRP A 141 0.63 -34.85 -11.10
C TRP A 141 -0.64 -35.71 -11.19
N GLN A 142 -0.88 -36.30 -12.36
CA GLN A 142 -2.05 -37.16 -12.61
C GLN A 142 -1.94 -38.55 -11.97
N ASN A 143 -0.73 -39.00 -11.63
CA ASN A 143 -0.48 -40.33 -11.07
C ASN A 143 -0.47 -40.35 -9.53
N VAL A 144 -0.60 -39.18 -8.90
CA VAL A 144 -0.57 -39.02 -7.44
C VAL A 144 -1.98 -38.80 -6.92
N ASP A 145 -2.34 -39.51 -5.86
CA ASP A 145 -3.64 -39.35 -5.18
C ASP A 145 -3.84 -37.92 -4.66
N ALA A 146 -5.10 -37.54 -4.42
CA ALA A 146 -5.49 -36.20 -3.98
C ALA A 146 -4.73 -35.70 -2.72
N ILE A 147 -4.45 -36.60 -1.77
CA ILE A 147 -3.66 -36.27 -0.56
C ILE A 147 -2.20 -35.97 -0.93
N GLY A 148 -1.63 -36.70 -1.89
CA GLY A 148 -0.27 -36.47 -2.36
C GLY A 148 -0.14 -35.20 -3.19
N GLN A 149 -1.11 -34.91 -4.06
CA GLN A 149 -1.18 -33.64 -4.80
C GLN A 149 -1.22 -32.44 -3.85
N TYR A 150 -2.05 -32.51 -2.80
CA TYR A 150 -2.09 -31.51 -1.76
C TYR A 150 -0.76 -31.43 -0.98
N GLY A 151 -0.18 -32.58 -0.63
CA GLY A 151 1.10 -32.66 0.08
C GLY A 151 2.24 -31.97 -0.65
N ILE A 152 2.29 -32.10 -1.98
CA ILE A 152 3.26 -31.38 -2.83
C ILE A 152 3.06 -29.87 -2.69
N LEU A 153 1.83 -29.37 -2.91
CA LEU A 153 1.53 -27.93 -2.80
C LEU A 153 1.87 -27.38 -1.41
N PHE A 154 1.50 -28.10 -0.37
CA PHE A 154 1.79 -27.76 1.02
C PHE A 154 3.31 -27.69 1.26
N ALA A 155 4.06 -28.70 0.83
CA ALA A 155 5.51 -28.76 1.01
C ALA A 155 6.22 -27.58 0.33
N TYR A 156 5.84 -27.23 -0.90
CA TYR A 156 6.39 -26.06 -1.59
C TYR A 156 6.05 -24.76 -0.88
N THR A 157 4.83 -24.61 -0.39
CA THR A 157 4.39 -23.41 0.32
C THR A 157 5.19 -23.21 1.61
N VAL A 158 5.40 -24.29 2.38
CA VAL A 158 6.22 -24.25 3.59
C VAL A 158 7.69 -23.98 3.25
N ALA A 159 8.23 -24.61 2.22
CA ALA A 159 9.62 -24.38 1.79
C ALA A 159 9.85 -22.91 1.42
N PHE A 160 8.94 -22.30 0.65
CA PHE A 160 9.04 -20.87 0.32
C PHE A 160 8.91 -19.97 1.55
N GLY A 161 7.99 -20.26 2.46
CA GLY A 161 7.84 -19.48 3.68
C GLY A 161 9.04 -19.59 4.62
N VAL A 162 9.58 -20.78 4.80
CA VAL A 162 10.79 -20.99 5.61
C VAL A 162 12.00 -20.32 4.96
N ALA A 163 12.15 -20.43 3.63
CA ALA A 163 13.19 -19.73 2.89
C ALA A 163 13.04 -18.20 3.02
N ALA A 164 11.82 -17.67 3.02
CA ALA A 164 11.56 -16.25 3.25
C ALA A 164 12.01 -15.82 4.65
N LEU A 165 11.64 -16.56 5.70
CA LEU A 165 12.07 -16.28 7.08
C LEU A 165 13.58 -16.41 7.26
N TRP A 166 14.21 -17.40 6.62
CA TRP A 166 15.65 -17.62 6.72
C TRP A 166 16.46 -16.54 5.99
N SER A 167 16.07 -16.21 4.76
CA SER A 167 16.69 -15.13 3.99
C SER A 167 16.42 -13.75 4.59
N GLY A 168 15.30 -13.57 5.30
CA GLY A 168 14.97 -12.34 6.03
C GLY A 168 15.96 -11.99 7.15
N LYS A 169 16.66 -12.99 7.70
CA LYS A 169 17.73 -12.78 8.69
C LYS A 169 19.02 -12.23 8.09
N GLN A 170 19.18 -12.28 6.77
CA GLN A 170 20.39 -11.81 6.08
C GLN A 170 20.15 -10.41 5.49
N GLU A 171 21.01 -9.45 5.82
CA GLU A 171 20.83 -8.05 5.39
C GLU A 171 20.90 -7.86 3.87
N ASN A 172 21.71 -8.68 3.19
CA ASN A 172 21.96 -8.60 1.75
C ASN A 172 20.84 -9.21 0.88
N LEU A 173 19.90 -9.96 1.48
CA LEU A 173 18.83 -10.68 0.74
C LEU A 173 17.41 -10.19 1.07
N ARG A 174 17.28 -9.01 1.69
CA ARG A 174 15.98 -8.46 2.13
C ARG A 174 14.96 -8.28 1.00
N LEU A 175 15.40 -8.02 -0.23
CA LEU A 175 14.48 -7.91 -1.37
C LEU A 175 13.92 -9.28 -1.77
N THR A 176 14.79 -10.29 -1.85
CA THR A 176 14.43 -11.67 -2.14
C THR A 176 13.52 -12.25 -1.06
N SER A 177 13.83 -12.01 0.22
CA SER A 177 13.00 -12.46 1.33
C SER A 177 11.60 -11.84 1.29
N ARG A 178 11.47 -10.56 0.94
CA ARG A 178 10.19 -9.88 0.78
C ARG A 178 9.38 -10.41 -0.38
N MET A 179 10.00 -10.68 -1.53
CA MET A 179 9.30 -11.29 -2.65
C MET A 179 8.81 -12.70 -2.30
N LEU A 180 9.67 -13.53 -1.70
CA LEU A 180 9.29 -14.87 -1.24
C LEU A 180 8.19 -14.83 -0.17
N ALA A 181 8.26 -13.89 0.76
CA ALA A 181 7.24 -13.69 1.79
C ALA A 181 5.90 -13.27 1.17
N ALA A 182 5.91 -12.28 0.27
CA ALA A 182 4.70 -11.86 -0.45
C ALA A 182 4.11 -13.03 -1.24
N THR A 183 4.92 -13.73 -2.04
CA THR A 183 4.49 -14.92 -2.79
C THR A 183 3.88 -15.97 -1.86
N THR A 184 4.52 -16.28 -0.74
CA THR A 184 4.00 -17.24 0.25
C THR A 184 2.65 -16.77 0.81
N LEU A 185 2.51 -15.50 1.18
CA LEU A 185 1.27 -14.92 1.70
C LEU A 185 0.12 -14.97 0.68
N LEU A 186 0.40 -14.86 -0.62
CA LEU A 186 -0.59 -15.05 -1.67
C LEU A 186 -0.95 -16.53 -1.89
N ILE A 187 -0.01 -17.45 -1.73
CA ILE A 187 -0.22 -18.89 -1.93
C ILE A 187 -0.96 -19.53 -0.75
N VAL A 188 -0.86 -18.98 0.47
CA VAL A 188 -1.52 -19.53 1.67
C VAL A 188 -3.06 -19.61 1.53
N PRO A 189 -3.81 -18.56 1.16
CA PRO A 189 -5.25 -18.66 0.92
C PRO A 189 -5.62 -19.72 -0.13
N VAL A 190 -4.79 -19.88 -1.16
CA VAL A 190 -4.98 -20.91 -2.20
C VAL A 190 -4.80 -22.30 -1.62
N ASN A 191 -3.87 -22.52 -0.69
CA ASN A 191 -3.72 -23.81 -0.01
C ASN A 191 -4.98 -24.20 0.77
N PHE A 192 -5.58 -23.26 1.52
CA PHE A 192 -6.81 -23.52 2.24
C PHE A 192 -7.98 -23.86 1.32
N TRP A 193 -8.05 -23.19 0.15
CA TRP A 193 -9.00 -23.57 -0.89
C TRP A 193 -8.73 -24.99 -1.41
N MET A 194 -7.48 -25.34 -1.70
CA MET A 194 -7.12 -26.67 -2.22
C MET A 194 -7.37 -27.81 -1.24
N MET A 195 -7.32 -27.57 0.08
CA MET A 195 -7.73 -28.58 1.07
C MET A 195 -9.17 -29.06 0.82
N ASP A 196 -10.08 -28.14 0.56
CA ASP A 196 -11.48 -28.44 0.27
C ASP A 196 -11.66 -28.94 -1.18
N GLY A 197 -10.91 -28.35 -2.13
CA GLY A 197 -10.93 -28.75 -3.54
C GLY A 197 -10.52 -30.20 -3.79
N PHE A 198 -9.46 -30.66 -3.12
CA PHE A 198 -9.01 -32.06 -3.15
C PHE A 198 -9.79 -32.98 -2.22
N ARG A 199 -10.79 -32.45 -1.49
CA ARG A 199 -11.62 -33.20 -0.52
C ARG A 199 -10.78 -34.02 0.46
N ILE A 200 -9.69 -33.46 0.97
CA ILE A 200 -8.76 -34.19 1.84
C ILE A 200 -9.44 -34.71 3.11
N PHE A 201 -10.47 -34.02 3.61
CA PHE A 201 -11.27 -34.42 4.77
C PHE A 201 -12.21 -35.61 4.50
N GLY A 202 -12.16 -36.23 3.32
CA GLY A 202 -12.91 -37.45 3.01
C GLY A 202 -12.33 -38.72 3.64
N SER A 203 -11.08 -38.70 4.12
CA SER A 203 -10.39 -39.86 4.71
C SER A 203 -9.78 -39.54 6.07
N ALA A 204 -9.63 -40.55 6.94
CA ALA A 204 -9.05 -40.37 8.27
C ALA A 204 -7.61 -39.81 8.22
N ILE A 205 -6.80 -40.27 7.25
CA ILE A 205 -5.44 -39.76 7.04
C ILE A 205 -5.47 -38.32 6.56
N GLY A 206 -6.37 -37.98 5.65
CA GLY A 206 -6.49 -36.63 5.13
C GLY A 206 -6.99 -35.62 6.16
N TRP A 207 -7.75 -36.04 7.19
CA TRP A 207 -8.03 -35.21 8.37
C TRP A 207 -6.77 -34.82 9.14
N VAL A 208 -5.88 -35.79 9.39
CA VAL A 208 -4.61 -35.54 10.09
C VAL A 208 -3.73 -34.59 9.27
N VAL A 209 -3.57 -34.87 7.97
CA VAL A 209 -2.78 -34.03 7.06
C VAL A 209 -3.37 -32.63 6.97
N GLY A 210 -4.69 -32.49 6.82
CA GLY A 210 -5.38 -31.22 6.73
C GLY A 210 -5.26 -30.37 8.00
N LEU A 211 -5.38 -30.98 9.18
CA LEU A 211 -5.23 -30.28 10.45
C LEU A 211 -3.80 -29.80 10.66
N ILE A 212 -2.81 -30.68 10.43
CA ILE A 212 -1.39 -30.31 10.51
C ILE A 212 -1.10 -29.15 9.54
N ALA A 213 -1.54 -29.27 8.30
CA ALA A 213 -1.28 -28.25 7.29
C ALA A 213 -1.98 -26.92 7.63
N ALA A 214 -3.21 -26.94 8.13
CA ALA A 214 -3.91 -25.73 8.57
C ALA A 214 -3.14 -25.02 9.71
N VAL A 215 -2.72 -25.76 10.73
CA VAL A 215 -1.95 -25.21 11.86
C VAL A 215 -0.61 -24.64 11.39
N VAL A 216 0.11 -25.37 10.55
CA VAL A 216 1.40 -24.94 10.01
C VAL A 216 1.24 -23.69 9.14
N LEU A 217 0.27 -23.65 8.23
CA LEU A 217 0.04 -22.50 7.35
C LEU A 217 -0.43 -21.26 8.11
N MET A 218 -1.34 -21.40 9.09
CA MET A 218 -1.75 -20.29 9.95
C MET A 218 -0.56 -19.77 10.76
N GLY A 219 0.23 -20.66 11.37
CA GLY A 219 1.42 -20.29 12.14
C GLY A 219 2.49 -19.63 11.29
N LEU A 220 2.72 -20.15 10.07
CA LEU A 220 3.64 -19.59 9.10
C LEU A 220 3.19 -18.19 8.67
N GLN A 221 1.94 -18.03 8.23
CA GLN A 221 1.34 -16.75 7.86
C GLN A 221 1.41 -15.73 9.00
N TRP A 222 1.09 -16.15 10.22
CA TRP A 222 1.18 -15.31 11.42
C TRP A 222 2.62 -14.84 11.67
N ARG A 223 3.62 -15.72 11.55
CA ARG A 223 5.03 -15.35 11.73
C ARG A 223 5.50 -14.38 10.66
N LEU A 224 5.22 -14.65 9.38
CA LEU A 224 5.60 -13.76 8.28
C LEU A 224 4.98 -12.36 8.44
N LEU A 225 3.75 -12.27 8.95
CA LEU A 225 3.07 -10.99 9.17
C LEU A 225 3.53 -10.27 10.43
N LYS A 226 3.97 -10.98 11.48
CA LYS A 226 4.39 -10.40 12.76
C LYS A 226 5.87 -9.99 12.79
N GLU A 227 6.71 -10.57 11.94
CA GLU A 227 8.08 -10.06 11.72
C GLU A 227 8.07 -8.60 11.22
N GLU A 228 6.97 -8.16 10.61
CA GLU A 228 6.70 -6.77 10.29
C GLU A 228 6.12 -6.06 11.55
N GLU A 229 7.01 -5.53 12.39
CA GLU A 229 6.75 -4.97 13.74
C GLU A 229 5.64 -3.87 13.80
N GLU A 230 5.25 -3.30 12.66
CA GLU A 230 4.24 -2.23 12.56
C GLU A 230 2.80 -2.73 12.31
N VAL A 231 2.59 -4.04 12.10
CA VAL A 231 1.25 -4.55 11.77
C VAL A 231 0.42 -4.80 13.02
N SER A 232 -0.72 -4.12 13.13
CA SER A 232 -1.69 -4.34 14.22
C SER A 232 -2.15 -5.80 14.26
N GLY A 233 -2.18 -6.40 15.46
CA GLY A 233 -2.62 -7.80 15.64
C GLY A 233 -4.03 -8.09 15.10
N TRP A 234 -4.91 -7.08 15.04
CA TRP A 234 -6.23 -7.20 14.42
C TRP A 234 -6.16 -7.42 12.90
N MET A 235 -5.19 -6.79 12.22
CA MET A 235 -4.96 -6.97 10.79
C MET A 235 -4.38 -8.34 10.49
N VAL A 236 -3.42 -8.80 11.31
CA VAL A 236 -2.87 -10.17 11.21
C VAL A 236 -3.99 -11.19 11.40
N GLY A 237 -4.81 -11.03 12.44
CA GLY A 237 -5.97 -11.88 12.68
C GLY A 237 -6.97 -11.88 11.52
N ASN A 238 -7.22 -10.72 10.89
CA ASN A 238 -8.09 -10.65 9.71
C ASN A 238 -7.52 -11.41 8.51
N LEU A 239 -6.22 -11.29 8.22
CA LEU A 239 -5.59 -11.96 7.07
C LEU A 239 -5.53 -13.49 7.24
N VAL A 240 -5.19 -13.94 8.45
CA VAL A 240 -5.22 -15.37 8.79
C VAL A 240 -6.67 -15.88 8.77
N GLY A 241 -7.61 -15.11 9.32
CA GLY A 241 -9.03 -15.41 9.28
C GLY A 241 -9.58 -15.52 7.85
N LEU A 242 -9.23 -14.61 6.95
CA LEU A 242 -9.58 -14.67 5.53
C LEU A 242 -9.10 -15.96 4.86
N SER A 243 -7.90 -16.41 5.22
CA SER A 243 -7.33 -17.65 4.70
C SER A 243 -8.07 -18.86 5.27
N ALA A 244 -8.39 -18.84 6.57
CA ALA A 244 -9.17 -19.88 7.24
C ALA A 244 -10.61 -19.98 6.71
N LEU A 245 -11.24 -18.86 6.33
CA LEU A 245 -12.59 -18.81 5.75
C LEU A 245 -12.69 -19.49 4.39
N GLN A 246 -11.56 -19.80 3.74
CA GLN A 246 -11.53 -20.65 2.55
C GLN A 246 -11.75 -22.13 2.90
N LEU A 247 -11.70 -22.54 4.17
CA LEU A 247 -11.90 -23.93 4.55
C LEU A 247 -13.40 -24.23 4.77
N GLY A 248 -13.83 -25.47 4.47
CA GLY A 248 -15.10 -26.01 4.97
C GLY A 248 -16.36 -25.58 4.20
N TRP A 249 -16.26 -25.35 2.89
CA TRP A 249 -17.41 -24.97 2.06
C TRP A 249 -18.26 -26.16 1.61
N GLY A 250 -17.94 -27.37 2.05
CA GLY A 250 -18.79 -28.56 1.85
C GLY A 250 -20.17 -28.46 2.51
N LEU A 251 -20.38 -27.53 3.45
CA LEU A 251 -21.68 -27.28 4.09
C LEU A 251 -22.52 -26.27 3.27
N PRO A 252 -23.83 -26.52 3.11
CA PRO A 252 -24.70 -25.63 2.35
C PRO A 252 -24.76 -24.24 3.00
N GLY A 253 -24.62 -23.20 2.17
CA GLY A 253 -24.69 -21.79 2.61
C GLY A 253 -23.39 -21.23 3.22
N MET A 254 -22.38 -22.06 3.54
CA MET A 254 -21.13 -21.57 4.11
C MET A 254 -20.36 -20.64 3.18
N ALA A 255 -20.41 -20.85 1.86
CA ALA A 255 -19.76 -19.97 0.89
C ALA A 255 -20.25 -18.51 1.01
N LEU A 256 -21.57 -18.32 1.11
CA LEU A 256 -22.15 -16.98 1.24
C LEU A 256 -21.75 -16.33 2.57
N VAL A 257 -21.84 -17.09 3.68
CA VAL A 257 -21.45 -16.58 5.00
C VAL A 257 -19.97 -16.22 5.02
N ALA A 258 -19.10 -17.08 4.51
CA ALA A 258 -17.66 -16.84 4.46
C ALA A 258 -17.31 -15.59 3.64
N THR A 259 -17.93 -15.41 2.48
CA THR A 259 -17.70 -14.21 1.65
C THR A 259 -18.16 -12.93 2.35
N TYR A 260 -19.33 -12.93 3.01
CA TYR A 260 -19.81 -11.75 3.74
C TYR A 260 -18.99 -11.45 4.99
N VAL A 261 -18.69 -12.46 5.81
CA VAL A 261 -17.84 -12.31 7.00
C VAL A 261 -16.45 -11.82 6.61
N GLY A 262 -15.85 -12.39 5.55
CA GLY A 262 -14.54 -11.99 5.06
C GLY A 262 -14.51 -10.56 4.52
N THR A 263 -15.49 -10.17 3.70
CA THR A 263 -15.55 -8.81 3.12
C THR A 263 -15.86 -7.74 4.16
N ILE A 264 -16.84 -7.95 5.05
CA ILE A 264 -17.18 -7.02 6.13
C ILE A 264 -16.05 -6.93 7.16
N GLY A 265 -15.49 -8.07 7.58
CA GLY A 265 -14.37 -8.12 8.52
C GLY A 265 -13.16 -7.35 8.00
N THR A 266 -12.80 -7.57 6.73
CA THR A 266 -11.71 -6.84 6.08
C THR A 266 -12.00 -5.35 5.98
N ALA A 267 -13.24 -4.98 5.66
CA ALA A 267 -13.63 -3.58 5.59
C ALA A 267 -13.42 -2.87 6.94
N ILE A 268 -13.94 -3.45 8.03
CA ILE A 268 -13.86 -2.86 9.37
C ILE A 268 -12.41 -2.72 9.83
N VAL A 269 -11.59 -3.75 9.60
CA VAL A 269 -10.20 -3.76 10.06
C VAL A 269 -9.35 -2.78 9.26
N GLN A 270 -9.54 -2.71 7.93
CA GLN A 270 -8.88 -1.68 7.11
C GLN A 270 -9.29 -0.27 7.56
N VAL A 271 -10.58 -0.06 7.86
CA VAL A 271 -11.08 1.22 8.37
C VAL A 271 -10.41 1.68 9.65
N LYS A 272 -10.33 0.79 10.64
CA LYS A 272 -9.64 1.09 11.89
C LYS A 272 -8.14 1.32 11.69
N SER A 273 -7.52 0.58 10.77
CA SER A 273 -6.08 0.71 10.51
C SER A 273 -5.72 2.09 9.93
N MET A 274 -6.55 2.60 9.01
CA MET A 274 -6.35 3.90 8.37
C MET A 274 -6.57 5.07 9.35
N GLN A 275 -7.61 5.00 10.19
CA GLN A 275 -7.89 6.03 11.19
C GLN A 275 -6.76 6.20 12.22
N ARG A 276 -6.04 5.12 12.57
CA ARG A 276 -4.90 5.21 13.49
C ARG A 276 -3.71 5.97 12.90
N THR A 277 -3.50 5.87 11.60
CA THR A 277 -2.40 6.57 10.93
C THR A 277 -2.64 8.08 10.90
N ASP A 278 -3.89 8.52 10.71
CA ASP A 278 -4.24 9.95 10.68
C ASP A 278 -4.14 10.62 12.07
N VAL A 279 -4.46 9.91 13.15
CA VAL A 279 -4.45 10.48 14.52
C VAL A 279 -3.04 10.67 15.07
N GLY A 280 -2.06 9.90 14.60
CA GLY A 280 -0.64 10.03 14.98
C GLY A 280 0.10 11.19 14.30
N GLY A 281 -0.48 11.82 13.28
CA GLY A 281 0.17 12.87 12.48
C GLY A 281 0.01 14.30 13.01
N ASN A 282 -0.89 14.54 13.97
CA ASN A 282 -1.14 15.87 14.54
C ASN A 282 -0.47 16.11 15.90
N GLY A 283 0.33 15.15 16.39
CA GLY A 283 1.20 15.34 17.54
C GLY A 283 2.50 16.00 17.09
N ILE A 284 2.72 17.24 17.55
CA ILE A 284 3.97 17.99 17.33
C ILE A 284 5.09 17.30 18.14
N ASP A 285 5.68 16.24 17.60
CA ASP A 285 6.94 15.66 18.07
C ASP A 285 7.98 15.76 16.94
N PRO A 286 8.77 16.86 16.87
CA PRO A 286 9.72 17.10 15.77
C PRO A 286 10.94 16.15 15.75
N VAL A 287 11.01 15.15 16.62
CA VAL A 287 12.21 14.31 16.83
C VAL A 287 12.19 13.02 15.99
N ARG A 288 11.06 12.61 15.40
CA ARG A 288 10.95 11.30 14.70
C ARG A 288 11.05 11.35 13.16
N GLN A 289 11.39 12.50 12.58
CA GLN A 289 11.37 12.71 11.13
C GLN A 289 12.59 12.18 10.36
N ASN A 290 13.60 11.62 11.03
CA ASN A 290 14.89 11.34 10.41
C ASN A 290 15.26 9.85 10.27
N ILE A 291 14.29 8.94 10.21
CA ILE A 291 14.54 7.55 9.79
C ILE A 291 14.10 7.41 8.32
N PRO A 292 15.03 7.39 7.34
CA PRO A 292 14.71 7.05 5.97
C PRO A 292 14.46 5.54 5.87
N GLN A 293 13.25 5.10 6.18
CA GLN A 293 12.79 3.75 5.83
C GLN A 293 11.56 3.88 4.93
N SER A 294 11.70 3.37 3.71
CA SER A 294 10.75 3.44 2.60
C SER A 294 9.33 3.00 2.99
N PRO A 295 8.34 3.93 3.08
CA PRO A 295 7.03 3.62 3.63
C PRO A 295 6.01 3.17 2.58
N ILE A 296 6.35 3.15 1.28
CA ILE A 296 5.36 2.94 0.21
C ILE A 296 5.12 1.44 -0.10
N VAL A 297 6.14 0.58 0.02
CA VAL A 297 6.03 -0.81 -0.46
C VAL A 297 5.31 -1.72 0.55
N ARG A 298 5.47 -1.48 1.86
CA ARG A 298 4.95 -2.35 2.93
C ARG A 298 3.42 -2.33 3.09
N PRO A 299 2.74 -1.18 3.17
CA PRO A 299 1.27 -1.16 3.26
C PRO A 299 0.63 -1.74 2.00
N VAL A 300 1.25 -1.54 0.83
CA VAL A 300 0.73 -2.05 -0.45
C VAL A 300 0.73 -3.59 -0.47
N VAL A 301 1.75 -4.26 0.04
CA VAL A 301 1.76 -5.75 0.11
C VAL A 301 0.63 -6.25 1.00
N ILE A 302 0.47 -5.69 2.19
CA ILE A 302 -0.60 -6.09 3.13
C ILE A 302 -1.99 -5.86 2.52
N GLN A 303 -2.20 -4.70 1.89
CA GLN A 303 -3.43 -4.35 1.18
C GLN A 303 -3.68 -5.32 0.02
N SER A 304 -2.66 -5.66 -0.75
CA SER A 304 -2.76 -6.59 -1.87
C SER A 304 -3.11 -8.01 -1.41
N VAL A 305 -2.59 -8.47 -0.27
CA VAL A 305 -2.91 -9.79 0.27
C VAL A 305 -4.36 -9.82 0.77
N ALA A 306 -4.83 -8.76 1.43
CA ALA A 306 -6.24 -8.63 1.84
C ALA A 306 -7.20 -8.58 0.63
N ALA A 307 -6.85 -7.78 -0.39
CA ALA A 307 -7.61 -7.66 -1.63
C ALA A 307 -7.64 -9.00 -2.38
N PHE A 308 -6.50 -9.69 -2.47
CA PHE A 308 -6.42 -11.02 -3.09
C PHE A 308 -7.27 -12.05 -2.32
N GLY A 309 -7.18 -12.09 -0.99
CA GLY A 309 -7.96 -13.03 -0.18
C GLY A 309 -9.48 -12.82 -0.30
N THR A 310 -9.93 -11.57 -0.31
CA THR A 310 -11.35 -11.22 -0.50
C THR A 310 -11.83 -11.49 -1.92
N LEU A 311 -11.04 -11.16 -2.95
CA LEU A 311 -11.33 -11.51 -4.34
C LEU A 311 -11.40 -13.01 -4.55
N LEU A 312 -10.50 -13.77 -3.92
CA LEU A 312 -10.51 -15.23 -3.98
C LEU A 312 -11.79 -15.80 -3.36
N LEU A 313 -12.27 -15.26 -2.23
CA LEU A 313 -13.57 -15.64 -1.64
C LEU A 313 -14.73 -15.36 -2.61
N ILE A 314 -14.78 -14.18 -3.23
CA ILE A 314 -15.85 -13.83 -4.16
C ILE A 314 -15.79 -14.74 -5.40
N ALA A 315 -14.63 -14.88 -6.02
CA ALA A 315 -14.42 -15.70 -7.21
C ALA A 315 -14.74 -17.17 -6.97
N ARG A 316 -14.34 -17.72 -5.82
CA ARG A 316 -14.66 -19.10 -5.47
C ARG A 316 -16.15 -19.28 -5.18
N SER A 317 -16.79 -18.32 -4.52
CA SER A 317 -18.23 -18.39 -4.22
C SER A 317 -19.07 -18.46 -5.49
N THR A 318 -18.68 -17.73 -6.54
CA THR A 318 -19.37 -17.73 -7.83
C THR A 318 -19.02 -18.93 -8.68
N LEU A 319 -17.72 -19.22 -8.86
CA LEU A 319 -17.24 -20.21 -9.82
C LEU A 319 -17.31 -21.65 -9.31
N SER A 320 -17.04 -21.87 -8.03
CA SER A 320 -16.95 -23.22 -7.44
C SER A 320 -18.21 -23.61 -6.66
N ALA A 321 -18.74 -22.70 -5.83
CA ALA A 321 -19.93 -22.98 -5.02
C ALA A 321 -21.25 -22.71 -5.77
N GLY A 322 -21.18 -22.12 -6.97
CA GLY A 322 -22.36 -21.84 -7.79
C GLY A 322 -23.33 -20.82 -7.18
N VAL A 323 -22.86 -19.99 -6.24
CA VAL A 323 -23.71 -18.97 -5.61
C VAL A 323 -24.08 -17.92 -6.67
N PRO A 324 -25.38 -17.60 -6.85
CA PRO A 324 -25.81 -16.58 -7.79
C PRO A 324 -25.11 -15.26 -7.51
N LEU A 325 -24.58 -14.63 -8.57
CA LEU A 325 -23.88 -13.33 -8.45
C LEU A 325 -24.79 -12.27 -7.78
N SER A 326 -26.10 -12.38 -7.98
CA SER A 326 -27.12 -11.53 -7.37
C SER A 326 -27.13 -11.51 -5.84
N MET A 327 -26.61 -12.55 -5.19
CA MET A 327 -26.49 -12.61 -3.73
C MET A 327 -25.20 -12.00 -3.21
N LEU A 328 -24.26 -11.64 -4.09
CA LEU A 328 -22.93 -11.11 -3.75
C LEU A 328 -22.79 -9.62 -4.10
N GLY A 329 -23.85 -8.98 -4.59
CA GLY A 329 -23.79 -7.60 -5.05
C GLY A 329 -23.41 -6.61 -3.95
N LEU A 330 -23.85 -6.83 -2.70
CA LEU A 330 -23.40 -6.02 -1.55
C LEU A 330 -21.91 -6.24 -1.25
N ALA A 331 -21.41 -7.47 -1.32
CA ALA A 331 -19.99 -7.77 -1.10
C ALA A 331 -19.10 -7.06 -2.13
N ILE A 332 -19.50 -7.07 -3.40
CA ILE A 332 -18.83 -6.32 -4.48
C ILE A 332 -18.90 -4.81 -4.20
N GLY A 333 -20.06 -4.31 -3.75
CA GLY A 333 -20.23 -2.90 -3.37
C GLY A 333 -19.35 -2.47 -2.20
N ILE A 334 -19.15 -3.31 -1.19
CA ILE A 334 -18.24 -3.06 -0.06
C ILE A 334 -16.80 -2.98 -0.55
N CYS A 335 -16.35 -3.89 -1.42
CA CYS A 335 -15.02 -3.82 -2.01
C CYS A 335 -14.81 -2.53 -2.81
N GLY A 336 -15.82 -2.10 -3.59
CA GLY A 336 -15.77 -0.84 -4.33
C GLY A 336 -15.70 0.39 -3.41
N ALA A 337 -16.47 0.36 -2.31
CA ALA A 337 -16.45 1.39 -1.29
C ALA A 337 -15.08 1.50 -0.61
N LEU A 338 -14.47 0.36 -0.26
CA LEU A 338 -13.13 0.32 0.33
C LEU A 338 -12.07 0.91 -0.60
N LEU A 339 -12.08 0.53 -1.89
CA LEU A 339 -11.13 1.08 -2.87
C LEU A 339 -11.24 2.60 -3.00
N CYS A 340 -12.46 3.12 -3.08
CA CYS A 340 -12.72 4.56 -3.12
C CYS A 340 -12.18 5.28 -1.88
N TRP A 341 -12.34 4.66 -0.72
CA TRP A 341 -12.05 5.26 0.57
C TRP A 341 -10.55 5.21 0.89
N GLU A 342 -9.87 4.12 0.56
CA GLU A 342 -8.42 3.95 0.73
C GLU A 342 -7.60 4.91 -0.13
N HIS A 343 -8.01 5.12 -1.38
CA HIS A 343 -7.27 5.95 -2.33
C HIS A 343 -7.74 7.40 -2.34
N ARG A 344 -8.60 7.82 -1.39
CA ARG A 344 -9.26 9.14 -1.42
C ARG A 344 -8.28 10.32 -1.24
N ASP A 345 -7.20 10.11 -0.49
CA ASP A 345 -6.23 11.15 -0.12
C ASP A 345 -4.85 10.94 -0.79
N ARG A 346 -4.69 9.87 -1.59
CA ARG A 346 -3.42 9.49 -2.25
C ARG A 346 -3.40 9.97 -3.71
N ASP A 347 -3.11 11.25 -3.94
CA ASP A 347 -2.87 11.79 -5.29
C ASP A 347 -1.44 11.37 -5.74
N PRO A 348 -1.20 10.80 -6.95
CA PRO A 348 -2.06 10.66 -8.16
C PRO A 348 -2.90 9.37 -8.26
N GLN A 349 -2.72 8.39 -7.37
CA GLN A 349 -3.40 7.09 -7.45
C GLN A 349 -4.94 7.21 -7.36
N ALA A 350 -5.44 8.20 -6.63
CA ALA A 350 -6.85 8.54 -6.51
C ALA A 350 -7.55 8.65 -7.88
N ARG A 351 -6.87 9.19 -8.90
CA ARG A 351 -7.43 9.41 -10.23
C ARG A 351 -7.79 8.11 -10.97
N ILE A 352 -7.10 7.01 -10.66
CA ILE A 352 -7.30 5.70 -11.30
C ILE A 352 -8.18 4.81 -10.42
N TRP A 353 -7.90 4.75 -9.12
CA TRP A 353 -8.57 3.80 -8.23
C TRP A 353 -9.97 4.21 -7.79
N VAL A 354 -10.24 5.51 -7.64
CA VAL A 354 -11.59 6.01 -7.32
C VAL A 354 -12.62 5.66 -8.40
N PRO A 355 -12.39 5.92 -9.71
CA PRO A 355 -13.38 5.55 -10.71
C PRO A 355 -13.55 4.02 -10.82
N ILE A 356 -12.48 3.24 -10.62
CA ILE A 356 -12.58 1.78 -10.54
C ILE A 356 -13.46 1.35 -9.36
N GLY A 357 -13.25 1.92 -8.18
CA GLY A 357 -14.09 1.66 -7.01
C GLY A 357 -15.55 2.04 -7.23
N ALA A 358 -15.81 3.21 -7.85
CA ALA A 358 -17.15 3.65 -8.20
C ALA A 358 -17.83 2.73 -9.23
N LEU A 359 -17.09 2.27 -10.23
CA LEU A 359 -17.56 1.28 -11.21
C LEU A 359 -17.91 -0.04 -10.51
N LEU A 360 -17.09 -0.48 -9.57
CA LEU A 360 -17.34 -1.70 -8.79
C LEU A 360 -18.61 -1.57 -7.93
N MET A 361 -18.84 -0.40 -7.33
CA MET A 361 -20.09 -0.12 -6.61
C MET A 361 -21.31 -0.14 -7.56
N GLY A 362 -21.17 0.46 -8.75
CA GLY A 362 -22.21 0.41 -9.79
C GLY A 362 -22.53 -1.01 -10.24
N LEU A 363 -21.51 -1.85 -10.43
CA LEU A 363 -21.67 -3.28 -10.74
C LEU A 363 -22.35 -4.02 -9.59
N GLY A 364 -21.92 -3.80 -8.35
CA GLY A 364 -22.53 -4.42 -7.17
C GLY A 364 -24.01 -4.06 -7.03
N TRP A 365 -24.37 -2.81 -7.31
CA TRP A 365 -25.76 -2.37 -7.38
C TRP A 365 -26.53 -3.04 -8.51
N PHE A 366 -26.00 -3.01 -9.74
CA PHE A 366 -26.67 -3.56 -10.93
C PHE A 366 -26.97 -5.05 -10.76
N VAL A 367 -26.00 -5.81 -10.27
CA VAL A 367 -26.11 -7.24 -10.01
C VAL A 367 -27.13 -7.54 -8.90
N SER A 368 -27.20 -6.70 -7.86
CA SER A 368 -28.19 -6.86 -6.79
C SER A 368 -29.62 -6.66 -7.30
N VAL A 369 -29.82 -5.63 -8.12
CA VAL A 369 -31.14 -5.27 -8.67
C VAL A 369 -31.60 -6.26 -9.73
N SER A 370 -30.72 -6.68 -10.63
CA SER A 370 -31.05 -7.60 -11.72
C SER A 370 -31.48 -8.99 -11.22
N GLY A 371 -30.94 -9.43 -10.09
CA GLY A 371 -31.32 -10.71 -9.48
C GLY A 371 -32.37 -10.61 -8.38
N GLY A 372 -33.12 -9.51 -8.28
CA GLY A 372 -34.27 -9.38 -7.37
C GLY A 372 -33.93 -9.17 -5.89
N ASN A 373 -32.65 -9.11 -5.51
CA ASN A 373 -32.21 -8.87 -4.14
C ASN A 373 -32.13 -7.36 -3.85
N LEU A 374 -33.29 -6.71 -3.87
CA LEU A 374 -33.45 -5.26 -3.74
C LEU A 374 -32.82 -4.70 -2.45
N TRP A 375 -32.84 -5.46 -1.35
CA TRP A 375 -32.21 -5.07 -0.07
C TRP A 375 -30.70 -4.88 -0.18
N GLN A 376 -30.01 -5.70 -0.98
CA GLN A 376 -28.58 -5.53 -1.23
C GLN A 376 -28.31 -4.28 -2.06
N GLY A 377 -29.15 -4.03 -3.08
CA GLY A 377 -29.09 -2.81 -3.89
C GLY A 377 -29.25 -1.55 -3.04
N LEU A 378 -30.20 -1.55 -2.10
CA LEU A 378 -30.39 -0.46 -1.15
C LEU A 378 -29.17 -0.26 -0.24
N GLY A 379 -28.56 -1.35 0.24
CA GLY A 379 -27.33 -1.31 1.03
C GLY A 379 -26.16 -0.68 0.27
N VAL A 380 -25.97 -1.04 -1.01
CA VAL A 380 -24.93 -0.44 -1.87
C VAL A 380 -25.20 1.05 -2.11
N SER A 381 -26.45 1.44 -2.36
CA SER A 381 -26.84 2.85 -2.49
C SER A 381 -26.59 3.64 -1.20
N GLY A 382 -26.86 3.05 -0.03
CA GLY A 382 -26.56 3.66 1.26
C GLY A 382 -25.06 3.90 1.47
N LEU A 383 -24.23 2.90 1.14
CA LEU A 383 -22.76 3.04 1.18
C LEU A 383 -22.27 4.15 0.22
N ALA A 384 -22.82 4.20 -1.00
CA ALA A 384 -22.49 5.23 -1.98
C ALA A 384 -22.85 6.64 -1.47
N LEU A 385 -24.04 6.80 -0.89
CA LEU A 385 -24.47 8.07 -0.28
C LEU A 385 -23.56 8.49 0.86
N GLY A 386 -23.15 7.57 1.73
CA GLY A 386 -22.22 7.85 2.83
C GLY A 386 -20.88 8.40 2.33
N LEU A 387 -20.29 7.75 1.33
CA LEU A 387 -19.01 8.19 0.73
C LEU A 387 -19.15 9.54 0.00
N LEU A 388 -20.24 9.74 -0.74
CA LEU A 388 -20.50 11.01 -1.41
C LEU A 388 -20.76 12.14 -0.40
N TRP A 389 -21.47 11.87 0.69
CA TRP A 389 -21.73 12.84 1.75
C TRP A 389 -20.43 13.30 2.43
N GLU A 390 -19.53 12.36 2.74
CA GLU A 390 -18.21 12.67 3.29
C GLU A 390 -17.39 13.51 2.30
N ARG A 391 -17.39 13.16 1.01
CA ARG A 391 -16.73 13.96 -0.04
C ARG A 391 -17.31 15.36 -0.18
N LEU A 392 -18.63 15.50 -0.10
CA LEU A 392 -19.30 16.78 -0.20
C LEU A 392 -18.83 17.72 0.90
N HIS A 393 -18.76 17.22 2.14
CA HIS A 393 -18.36 18.04 3.28
C HIS A 393 -16.90 18.50 3.21
N ARG A 394 -16.02 17.69 2.61
CA ARG A 394 -14.58 18.00 2.48
C ARG A 394 -14.26 18.91 1.29
N ARG A 395 -14.80 18.61 0.10
CA ARG A 395 -14.34 19.22 -1.16
C ARG A 395 -15.34 20.19 -1.80
N TRP A 396 -16.61 20.16 -1.40
CA TRP A 396 -17.66 21.03 -1.96
C TRP A 396 -17.68 21.01 -3.52
N GLU A 397 -17.49 19.83 -4.11
CA GLU A 397 -17.42 19.65 -5.55
C GLU A 397 -18.82 19.54 -6.18
N ARG A 398 -18.97 20.13 -7.38
CA ARG A 398 -20.24 20.12 -8.15
C ARG A 398 -20.70 18.70 -8.50
N GLY A 399 -19.77 17.84 -8.93
CA GLY A 399 -20.08 16.46 -9.33
C GLY A 399 -20.63 15.60 -8.18
N VAL A 400 -20.22 15.89 -6.94
CA VAL A 400 -20.67 15.15 -5.77
C VAL A 400 -22.13 15.46 -5.43
N VAL A 401 -22.56 16.71 -5.59
CA VAL A 401 -23.98 17.11 -5.41
C VAL A 401 -24.88 16.38 -6.38
N VAL A 402 -24.49 16.33 -7.66
CA VAL A 402 -25.23 15.56 -8.68
C VAL A 402 -25.28 14.08 -8.31
N GLY A 403 -24.15 13.51 -7.90
CA GLY A 403 -24.08 12.12 -7.44
C GLY A 403 -25.03 11.81 -6.28
N ILE A 404 -25.11 12.69 -5.27
CA ILE A 404 -26.02 12.51 -4.12
C ILE A 404 -27.49 12.53 -4.57
N ILE A 405 -27.87 13.45 -5.45
CA ILE A 405 -29.24 13.56 -5.95
C ILE A 405 -29.60 12.31 -6.77
N VAL A 406 -28.73 11.88 -7.68
CA VAL A 406 -28.97 10.71 -8.54
C VAL A 406 -29.06 9.43 -7.73
N VAL A 407 -28.08 9.16 -6.86
CA VAL A 407 -28.06 7.95 -6.01
C VAL A 407 -29.20 8.00 -4.99
N GLY A 408 -29.56 9.18 -4.48
CA GLY A 408 -30.70 9.37 -3.58
C GLY A 408 -32.04 9.04 -4.24
N LEU A 409 -32.25 9.50 -5.48
CA LEU A 409 -33.44 9.18 -6.25
C LEU A 409 -33.50 7.68 -6.61
N GLN A 410 -32.37 7.09 -6.97
CA GLN A 410 -32.22 5.65 -7.21
C GLN A 410 -32.51 4.82 -5.94
N ALA A 411 -32.06 5.26 -4.77
CA ALA A 411 -32.36 4.60 -3.50
C ALA A 411 -33.86 4.71 -3.17
N TYR A 412 -34.47 5.85 -3.47
CA TYR A 412 -35.91 6.07 -3.28
C TYR A 412 -36.76 5.16 -4.18
N THR A 413 -36.39 4.97 -5.45
CA THR A 413 -37.13 4.05 -6.34
C THR A 413 -37.04 2.60 -5.85
N LEU A 414 -35.89 2.17 -5.34
CA LEU A 414 -35.75 0.85 -4.71
C LEU A 414 -36.58 0.73 -3.43
N LEU A 415 -36.54 1.74 -2.56
CA LEU A 415 -37.32 1.77 -1.33
C LEU A 415 -38.81 1.65 -1.62
N ARG A 416 -39.27 2.34 -2.68
CA ARG A 416 -40.63 2.19 -3.17
C ARG A 416 -40.92 0.72 -3.44
N VAL A 417 -40.14 0.03 -4.28
CA VAL A 417 -40.42 -1.38 -4.65
C VAL A 417 -40.36 -2.33 -3.44
N ILE A 418 -39.42 -2.12 -2.51
CA ILE A 418 -39.18 -3.00 -1.34
C ILE A 418 -40.36 -2.97 -0.35
N PHE A 419 -40.99 -1.82 -0.12
CA PHE A 419 -42.09 -1.72 0.84
C PHE A 419 -43.36 -2.38 0.28
N PRO A 420 -43.95 -3.40 0.94
CA PRO A 420 -45.17 -4.07 0.48
C PRO A 420 -46.34 -3.09 0.31
N PRO A 421 -47.23 -3.31 -0.69
CA PRO A 421 -48.38 -2.44 -0.93
C PRO A 421 -49.31 -2.32 0.29
N THR A 422 -49.36 -3.33 1.15
CA THR A 422 -50.13 -3.36 2.41
C THR A 422 -49.59 -2.42 3.49
N LEU A 423 -48.25 -2.32 3.62
CA LEU A 423 -47.61 -1.36 4.51
C LEU A 423 -47.72 0.06 3.94
N ARG A 424 -47.62 0.20 2.61
CA ARG A 424 -47.86 1.49 1.95
C ARG A 424 -49.28 1.97 2.18
N SER A 425 -50.29 1.13 1.98
CA SER A 425 -51.68 1.53 2.21
C SER A 425 -51.95 1.86 3.67
N SER A 426 -51.32 1.18 4.63
CA SER A 426 -51.48 1.45 6.07
C SER A 426 -50.86 2.78 6.50
N VAL A 427 -49.60 3.04 6.12
CA VAL A 427 -48.91 4.31 6.41
C VAL A 427 -49.62 5.46 5.69
N MET A 428 -50.06 5.23 4.46
CA MET A 428 -50.71 6.26 3.67
C MET A 428 -52.16 6.48 4.09
N ALA A 429 -52.89 5.47 4.57
CA ALA A 429 -54.19 5.65 5.19
C ALA A 429 -54.07 6.44 6.51
N TRP A 430 -53.00 6.23 7.27
CA TRP A 430 -52.69 7.05 8.44
C TRP A 430 -52.44 8.52 8.06
N ILE A 431 -51.62 8.77 7.03
CA ILE A 431 -51.37 10.13 6.50
C ILE A 431 -52.65 10.75 5.92
N ALA A 432 -53.43 9.99 5.16
CA ALA A 432 -54.69 10.41 4.55
C ALA A 432 -55.75 10.77 5.60
N LYS A 433 -55.83 9.98 6.69
CA LYS A 433 -56.67 10.27 7.85
C LYS A 433 -56.22 11.55 8.57
N MET A 434 -54.92 11.76 8.67
CA MET A 434 -54.33 12.95 9.30
C MET A 434 -54.48 14.21 8.44
N ALA A 435 -54.54 14.06 7.11
CA ALA A 435 -54.71 15.14 6.14
C ALA A 435 -56.16 15.33 5.64
N ASN A 436 -57.09 14.46 6.04
CA ASN A 436 -58.48 14.40 5.58
C ASN A 436 -58.63 14.33 4.05
N LEU A 437 -57.80 13.51 3.39
CA LEU A 437 -57.77 13.36 1.93
C LEU A 437 -58.20 11.95 1.49
N SER A 438 -59.06 11.84 0.48
CA SER A 438 -59.41 10.56 -0.16
C SER A 438 -58.42 10.26 -1.28
N LEU A 439 -57.28 9.64 -0.95
CA LEU A 439 -56.19 9.41 -1.90
C LEU A 439 -56.37 8.13 -2.73
N GLY A 440 -56.35 8.24 -4.06
CA GLY A 440 -56.31 7.13 -5.03
C GLY A 440 -54.91 6.57 -5.31
N ALA A 441 -54.82 5.44 -6.03
CA ALA A 441 -53.56 4.74 -6.34
C ALA A 441 -52.53 5.59 -7.13
N TRP A 442 -53.00 6.51 -7.98
CA TRP A 442 -52.16 7.43 -8.74
C TRP A 442 -51.67 8.61 -7.89
N GLU A 443 -52.49 9.10 -6.96
CA GLU A 443 -52.16 10.19 -6.06
C GLU A 443 -51.10 9.77 -5.02
N LEU A 444 -51.08 8.49 -4.66
CA LEU A 444 -50.01 7.85 -3.87
C LEU A 444 -48.64 7.90 -4.54
N THR A 445 -48.60 7.82 -5.88
CA THR A 445 -47.36 7.95 -6.64
C THR A 445 -46.89 9.39 -6.69
N GLY A 446 -47.83 10.33 -6.91
CA GLY A 446 -47.58 11.77 -6.90
C GLY A 446 -47.05 12.26 -5.55
N LEU A 447 -47.62 11.78 -4.43
CA LEU A 447 -47.18 12.14 -3.09
C LEU A 447 -45.73 11.74 -2.80
N GLY A 448 -45.33 10.55 -3.26
CA GLY A 448 -43.96 10.07 -3.09
C GLY A 448 -42.93 10.88 -3.89
N PHE A 449 -43.26 11.21 -5.13
CA PHE A 449 -42.43 12.11 -5.94
C PHE A 449 -42.39 13.53 -5.37
N PHE A 450 -43.51 14.03 -4.85
CA PHE A 450 -43.56 15.30 -4.13
C PHE A 450 -42.61 15.30 -2.92
N LEU A 451 -42.59 14.23 -2.12
CA LEU A 451 -41.67 14.11 -0.98
C LEU A 451 -40.21 14.10 -1.43
N SER A 452 -39.91 13.46 -2.57
CA SER A 452 -38.56 13.49 -3.15
C SER A 452 -38.16 14.90 -3.61
N LEU A 453 -39.10 15.67 -4.18
CA LEU A 453 -38.89 17.07 -4.57
C LEU A 453 -38.61 17.96 -3.35
N VAL A 454 -39.41 17.80 -2.29
CA VAL A 454 -39.19 18.48 -1.01
C VAL A 454 -37.81 18.13 -0.44
N GLY A 455 -37.40 16.87 -0.53
CA GLY A 455 -36.07 16.42 -0.11
C GLY A 455 -34.93 17.13 -0.86
N VAL A 456 -35.01 17.21 -2.19
CA VAL A 456 -34.01 17.91 -3.02
C VAL A 456 -34.02 19.42 -2.75
N ALA A 457 -35.19 20.02 -2.55
CA ALA A 457 -35.31 21.44 -2.23
C ALA A 457 -34.74 21.76 -0.83
N ALA A 458 -35.03 20.93 0.18
CA ALA A 458 -34.46 21.05 1.51
C ALA A 458 -32.93 20.88 1.49
N PHE A 459 -32.42 19.97 0.68
CA PHE A 459 -30.98 19.80 0.46
C PHE A 459 -30.34 21.03 -0.21
N SER A 460 -31.01 21.65 -1.18
CA SER A 460 -30.56 22.92 -1.77
C SER A 460 -30.50 24.05 -0.73
N ASP A 461 -31.51 24.16 0.14
CA ASP A 461 -31.52 25.14 1.24
C ASP A 461 -30.39 24.89 2.23
N TYR A 462 -30.13 23.62 2.57
CA TYR A 462 -28.99 23.23 3.40
C TYR A 462 -27.65 23.67 2.80
N LEU A 463 -27.43 23.45 1.49
CA LEU A 463 -26.22 23.91 0.78
C LEU A 463 -26.10 25.44 0.81
N ARG A 464 -27.22 26.16 0.68
CA ARG A 464 -27.26 27.63 0.76
C ARG A 464 -26.88 28.12 2.15
N ARG A 465 -27.44 27.52 3.21
CA ARG A 465 -27.10 27.84 4.61
C ARG A 465 -25.64 27.58 4.95
N LYS A 466 -25.01 26.62 4.29
CA LYS A 466 -23.57 26.31 4.43
C LYS A 466 -22.66 27.22 3.58
N GLY A 467 -23.20 28.26 2.96
CA GLY A 467 -22.41 29.28 2.25
C GLY A 467 -21.96 28.86 0.85
N GLN A 468 -22.61 27.86 0.24
CA GLN A 468 -22.25 27.34 -1.09
C GLN A 468 -23.37 27.59 -2.12
N PRO A 469 -23.54 28.85 -2.59
CA PRO A 469 -24.65 29.23 -3.46
C PRO A 469 -24.59 28.57 -4.84
N GLU A 470 -23.39 28.35 -5.40
CA GLU A 470 -23.22 27.69 -6.70
C GLU A 470 -23.70 26.23 -6.69
N LEU A 471 -23.45 25.50 -5.60
CA LEU A 471 -23.93 24.13 -5.42
C LEU A 471 -25.44 24.08 -5.17
N SER A 472 -25.95 25.05 -4.40
CA SER A 472 -27.38 25.21 -4.15
C SER A 472 -28.16 25.43 -5.46
N LYS A 473 -27.63 26.25 -6.39
CA LYS A 473 -28.23 26.44 -7.74
C LYS A 473 -28.33 25.13 -8.52
N ILE A 474 -27.31 24.27 -8.48
CA ILE A 474 -27.36 22.97 -9.17
C ILE A 474 -28.48 22.10 -8.57
N ALA A 475 -28.54 21.98 -7.25
CA ALA A 475 -29.61 21.23 -6.59
C ALA A 475 -31.00 21.82 -6.87
N GLN A 476 -31.11 23.15 -6.95
CA GLN A 476 -32.35 23.86 -7.27
C GLN A 476 -32.79 23.60 -8.71
N ASN A 477 -31.86 23.61 -9.68
CA ASN A 477 -32.16 23.27 -11.08
C ASN A 477 -32.69 21.84 -11.20
N PHE A 478 -32.13 20.89 -10.44
CA PHE A 478 -32.65 19.52 -10.38
C PHE A 478 -34.05 19.47 -9.76
N ALA A 479 -34.31 20.21 -8.67
CA ALA A 479 -35.64 20.29 -8.08
C ALA A 479 -36.68 20.87 -9.06
N LEU A 480 -36.30 21.91 -9.83
CA LEU A 480 -37.13 22.50 -10.86
C LEU A 480 -37.40 21.53 -12.01
N ALA A 481 -36.36 20.83 -12.51
CA ALA A 481 -36.52 19.83 -13.56
C ALA A 481 -37.45 18.68 -13.13
N LEU A 482 -37.29 18.20 -11.88
CA LEU A 482 -38.12 17.16 -11.31
C LEU A 482 -39.56 17.66 -11.08
N GLY A 483 -39.75 18.92 -10.68
CA GLY A 483 -41.05 19.57 -10.58
C GLY A 483 -41.76 19.75 -11.91
N CYS A 484 -41.04 20.16 -12.97
CA CYS A 484 -41.59 20.22 -14.32
C CYS A 484 -42.01 18.82 -14.82
N ALA A 485 -41.20 17.79 -14.57
CA ALA A 485 -41.54 16.42 -14.94
C ALA A 485 -42.80 15.91 -14.24
N LEU A 486 -43.06 16.34 -13.00
CA LEU A 486 -44.29 16.06 -12.26
C LEU A 486 -45.51 16.85 -12.74
N ALA A 487 -45.28 18.06 -13.26
CA ALA A 487 -46.34 18.94 -13.72
C ALA A 487 -46.85 18.59 -15.13
N ILE A 488 -46.09 17.80 -15.90
CA ILE A 488 -46.56 17.26 -17.18
C ILE A 488 -47.56 16.13 -16.87
N PRO A 489 -48.86 16.31 -17.19
CA PRO A 489 -49.85 15.27 -16.97
C PRO A 489 -49.50 14.08 -17.86
N GLY A 490 -49.29 12.93 -17.21
CA GLY A 490 -49.24 11.61 -17.85
C GLY A 490 -50.59 10.92 -17.74
#